data_AF-A0A9P9PI22-F1
#
_entry.id   AF-A0A9P9PI22-F1
#
_cell.length_a   1.000
_cell.length_b   1.000
_cell.length_c   1.000
_cell.angle_alpha   90.00
_cell.angle_beta   90.00
_cell.angle_gamma   90.00
#
_symmetry.space_group_name_H-M   'P 1'
#
loop_
_entity.id
_entity.type
_entity.pdbx_description
1 polymer ?
#
loop_
_entity_poly.entity_id
_entity_poly.type
_entity_poly.pdbx_seq_one_letter_code
_entity_poly.pdbx_strand_id
1 'polypeptide(L)'
;MLAGLAVCLLLLQRSFARFSIQVRQVEGVPQYVLDYAPLVWLHEEEAFFPSDIYAQVTNTHPNINLTTIEDPPSPLTLENLDILNAYGNSGRDVYLTSNLDVTTEPVWLTGIVPDSTGETREITSSAIIVNDRGSGKVDAFYMYFYAYNQGNTVLFQELGDHIGDWEHNMIRFQNGTPQAMWFSQHGNGQAFTYKAVEKKGIRPISYSAKGSHANYGVKGTHDHTIPDLNLPAGFLQDYTGKGLLWDPTLSAYHYNYSAADHSFKSINGSPVGAMYYRGRWGDQQYPDDDPKQPPPFFGFRKFVSGPTGPWDKQLNRTKICPDNGILCIVRDALVP
;
A
#
# COMPACT_ATOMS: atom_id res chain seq x y z
N MET A 1 -70.84 4.39 39.87
CA MET A 1 -69.75 3.45 39.55
C MET A 1 -69.49 3.51 38.06
N LEU A 2 -68.39 4.10 37.62
CA LEU A 2 -67.81 3.95 36.27
C LEU A 2 -66.39 4.50 36.36
N ALA A 3 -65.43 3.60 36.57
CA ALA A 3 -64.01 3.91 36.58
C ALA A 3 -63.48 3.78 35.15
N GLY A 4 -62.96 4.87 34.59
CA GLY A 4 -62.27 4.88 33.30
C GLY A 4 -60.82 4.40 33.47
N LEU A 5 -60.45 3.33 32.78
CA LEU A 5 -59.05 2.90 32.65
C LEU A 5 -58.33 3.84 31.68
N ALA A 6 -57.32 4.55 32.16
CA ALA A 6 -56.32 5.20 31.31
C ALA A 6 -55.23 4.19 30.96
N VAL A 7 -55.08 3.88 29.68
CA VAL A 7 -53.98 3.05 29.16
C VAL A 7 -52.79 3.95 28.84
N CYS A 8 -51.74 3.87 29.65
CA CYS A 8 -50.44 4.47 29.33
C CYS A 8 -49.75 3.66 28.22
N LEU A 9 -49.62 4.25 27.02
CA LEU A 9 -48.70 3.74 26.01
C LEU A 9 -47.26 4.11 26.40
N LEU A 10 -46.49 3.11 26.82
CA LEU A 10 -45.02 3.21 26.92
C LEU A 10 -44.43 3.10 25.51
N LEU A 11 -43.96 4.23 24.97
CA LEU A 11 -43.12 4.27 23.78
C LEU A 11 -41.74 3.68 24.13
N LEU A 12 -41.50 2.41 23.76
CA LEU A 12 -40.16 1.86 23.73
C LEU A 12 -39.38 2.54 22.59
N GLN A 13 -38.58 3.55 22.91
CA GLN A 13 -37.48 3.97 22.05
C GLN A 13 -36.47 2.82 22.02
N ARG A 14 -36.47 2.06 20.91
CA ARG A 14 -35.38 1.13 20.60
C ARG A 14 -34.15 1.98 20.27
N SER A 15 -33.28 2.18 21.26
CA SER A 15 -31.91 2.62 21.01
C SER A 15 -31.25 1.59 20.11
N PHE A 16 -31.05 1.94 18.84
CA PHE A 16 -30.13 1.21 17.97
C PHE A 16 -28.73 1.42 18.54
N ALA A 17 -28.24 0.46 19.33
CA ALA A 17 -26.82 0.37 19.63
C ALA A 17 -26.11 0.25 18.28
N ARG A 18 -25.41 1.31 17.85
CA ARG A 18 -24.45 1.21 16.77
C ARG A 18 -23.39 0.23 17.27
N PHE A 19 -23.37 -0.97 16.70
CA PHE A 19 -22.20 -1.84 16.80
C PHE A 19 -21.06 -1.10 16.09
N SER A 20 -20.33 -0.29 16.85
CA SER A 20 -19.01 0.16 16.46
C SER A 20 -18.12 -1.07 16.58
N ILE A 21 -17.65 -1.59 15.44
CA ILE A 21 -16.44 -2.42 15.47
C ILE A 21 -15.35 -1.44 15.89
N GLN A 22 -15.09 -1.36 17.20
CA GLN A 22 -14.10 -0.46 17.74
C GLN A 22 -12.75 -1.06 17.36
N VAL A 23 -12.11 -0.49 16.34
CA VAL A 23 -10.76 -0.88 15.92
C VAL A 23 -9.84 -0.71 17.12
N ARG A 24 -8.94 -1.68 17.33
CA ARG A 24 -8.04 -1.71 18.48
C ARG A 24 -7.28 -0.39 18.59
N GLN A 25 -7.27 0.22 19.77
CA GLN A 25 -6.50 1.44 20.03
C GLN A 25 -5.01 1.14 19.92
N VAL A 26 -4.27 2.05 19.28
CA VAL A 26 -2.81 2.05 19.22
C VAL A 26 -2.32 3.35 19.82
N GLU A 27 -1.67 3.28 20.98
CA GLU A 27 -1.15 4.47 21.66
C GLU A 27 -0.20 5.24 20.74
N GLY A 28 -0.39 6.56 20.63
CA GLY A 28 0.41 7.40 19.72
C GLY A 28 -0.14 7.52 18.30
N VAL A 29 -1.21 6.79 17.94
CA VAL A 29 -1.95 6.95 16.69
C VAL A 29 -3.33 7.56 17.00
N PRO A 30 -3.74 8.67 16.37
CA PRO A 30 -5.09 9.21 16.58
C PRO A 30 -6.15 8.18 16.17
N GLN A 31 -7.11 7.89 17.04
CA GLN A 31 -8.06 6.79 16.80
C GLN A 31 -8.83 6.90 15.48
N TYR A 32 -9.16 8.12 15.03
CA TYR A 32 -9.84 8.30 13.74
C TYR A 32 -9.00 7.80 12.55
N VAL A 33 -7.67 7.77 12.65
CA VAL A 33 -6.81 7.18 11.61
C VAL A 33 -7.08 5.68 11.46
N LEU A 34 -7.35 4.99 12.56
CA LEU A 34 -7.68 3.56 12.57
C LEU A 34 -9.16 3.32 12.22
N ASP A 35 -10.06 4.13 12.76
CA ASP A 35 -11.51 4.01 12.52
C ASP A 35 -11.88 4.22 11.04
N TYR A 36 -11.18 5.11 10.35
CA TYR A 36 -11.40 5.43 8.93
C TYR A 36 -10.40 4.74 8.00
N ALA A 37 -9.56 3.82 8.51
CA ALA A 37 -8.58 3.12 7.69
C ALA A 37 -9.26 2.34 6.56
N PRO A 38 -8.67 2.31 5.35
CA PRO A 38 -9.21 1.55 4.24
C PRO A 38 -9.31 0.06 4.54
N LEU A 39 -10.30 -0.56 3.91
CA LEU A 39 -10.34 -2.00 3.68
C LEU A 39 -10.00 -2.24 2.20
N VAL A 40 -9.28 -3.31 1.92
CA VAL A 40 -8.77 -3.59 0.58
C VAL A 40 -9.41 -4.87 0.06
N TRP A 41 -10.11 -4.80 -1.07
CA TRP A 41 -10.47 -6.00 -1.82
C TRP A 41 -9.28 -6.45 -2.66
N LEU A 42 -8.86 -7.70 -2.46
CA LEU A 42 -7.97 -8.41 -3.35
C LEU A 42 -8.81 -9.10 -4.43
N HIS A 43 -8.26 -9.23 -5.63
CA HIS A 43 -8.93 -9.85 -6.77
C HIS A 43 -9.24 -11.35 -6.49
N GLU A 44 -10.33 -11.87 -7.05
CA GLU A 44 -10.78 -13.27 -6.90
C GLU A 44 -9.74 -14.29 -7.40
N GLU A 45 -8.90 -13.85 -8.35
CA GLU A 45 -7.82 -14.63 -8.97
C GLU A 45 -6.44 -14.13 -8.53
N GLU A 46 -6.33 -13.40 -7.40
CA GLU A 46 -5.03 -12.99 -6.87
C GLU A 46 -4.16 -14.21 -6.53
N ALA A 47 -2.90 -14.15 -6.92
CA ALA A 47 -1.90 -15.18 -6.63
C ALA A 47 -0.76 -14.64 -5.74
N PHE A 48 -0.58 -13.32 -5.71
CA PHE A 48 0.47 -12.62 -4.97
C PHE A 48 -0.18 -11.76 -3.89
N PHE A 49 -0.23 -12.31 -2.68
CA PHE A 49 -0.94 -11.72 -1.54
C PHE A 49 -0.04 -10.77 -0.74
N PRO A 50 -0.59 -9.96 0.19
CA PRO A 50 0.23 -9.12 1.07
C PRO A 50 1.28 -9.96 1.79
N SER A 51 2.50 -9.44 1.86
CA SER A 51 3.70 -10.19 2.22
C SER A 51 4.39 -9.60 3.43
N ASP A 52 5.18 -10.41 4.13
CA ASP A 52 5.90 -9.94 5.32
C ASP A 52 7.05 -9.01 4.93
N ILE A 53 7.04 -7.79 5.48
CA ILE A 53 8.08 -6.78 5.20
C ILE A 53 9.45 -7.30 5.66
N TYR A 54 9.51 -8.04 6.78
CA TYR A 54 10.78 -8.59 7.27
C TYR A 54 11.28 -9.76 6.42
N ALA A 55 10.38 -10.63 5.95
CA ALA A 55 10.74 -11.71 5.02
C ALA A 55 11.41 -11.19 3.74
N GLN A 56 11.04 -10.00 3.24
CA GLN A 56 11.76 -9.39 2.11
C GLN A 56 13.25 -9.23 2.42
N VAL A 57 13.59 -8.70 3.60
CA VAL A 57 14.97 -8.44 4.00
C VAL A 57 15.75 -9.74 4.22
N THR A 58 15.11 -10.78 4.77
CA THR A 58 15.79 -12.05 5.05
C THR A 58 15.94 -12.95 3.81
N ASN A 59 15.10 -12.77 2.79
CA ASN A 59 15.19 -13.49 1.52
C ASN A 59 15.98 -12.75 0.44
N THR A 60 16.64 -11.64 0.80
CA THR A 60 17.44 -10.85 -0.14
C THR A 60 18.84 -10.55 0.40
N HIS A 61 19.70 -10.05 -0.48
CA HIS A 61 21.02 -9.49 -0.17
C HIS A 61 21.23 -8.20 -0.97
N PRO A 62 22.05 -7.26 -0.47
CA PRO A 62 22.23 -5.98 -1.13
C PRO A 62 23.21 -6.07 -2.32
N ASN A 63 22.75 -5.63 -3.49
CA ASN A 63 23.57 -5.49 -4.70
C ASN A 63 23.67 -4.03 -5.15
N ILE A 64 24.77 -3.69 -5.80
CA ILE A 64 24.92 -2.49 -6.63
C ILE A 64 25.40 -2.94 -8.01
N ASN A 65 24.74 -2.48 -9.07
CA ASN A 65 25.08 -2.83 -10.45
C ASN A 65 25.21 -4.35 -10.66
N LEU A 66 24.18 -5.09 -10.23
CA LEU A 66 24.08 -6.56 -10.33
C LEU A 66 25.21 -7.32 -9.60
N THR A 67 25.95 -6.66 -8.71
CA THR A 67 27.05 -7.26 -7.95
C THR A 67 26.80 -7.10 -6.46
N THR A 68 26.97 -8.18 -5.71
CA THR A 68 26.84 -8.18 -4.25
C THR A 68 27.83 -7.23 -3.61
N ILE A 69 27.33 -6.39 -2.69
CA ILE A 69 28.20 -5.58 -1.84
C ILE A 69 29.02 -6.54 -0.99
N GLU A 70 30.36 -6.42 -1.05
CA GLU A 70 31.25 -7.24 -0.22
C GLU A 70 31.08 -6.90 1.27
N ASP A 71 31.02 -7.94 2.12
CA ASP A 71 30.89 -7.83 3.57
C ASP A 71 29.85 -6.81 4.05
N PRO A 72 28.58 -6.89 3.60
CA PRO A 72 27.57 -5.94 4.03
C PRO A 72 27.27 -6.15 5.52
N PRO A 73 26.81 -5.12 6.24
CA PRO A 73 26.42 -5.24 7.64
C PRO A 73 25.46 -6.42 7.82
N SER A 74 25.78 -7.34 8.74
CA SER A 74 25.04 -8.59 8.93
C SER A 74 24.81 -8.87 10.42
N PRO A 75 23.59 -9.29 10.83
CA PRO A 75 22.41 -9.45 9.98
C PRO A 75 21.78 -8.10 9.59
N LEU A 76 21.26 -8.02 8.36
CA LEU A 76 20.32 -6.98 7.99
C LEU A 76 18.95 -7.28 8.59
N THR A 77 18.30 -6.25 9.08
CA THR A 77 16.99 -6.28 9.74
C THR A 77 16.22 -5.03 9.36
N LEU A 78 14.92 -4.99 9.67
CA LEU A 78 14.16 -3.75 9.48
C LEU A 78 14.66 -2.60 10.38
N GLU A 79 15.38 -2.87 11.46
CA GLU A 79 15.89 -1.82 12.36
C GLU A 79 17.12 -1.10 11.83
N ASN A 80 17.92 -1.76 10.99
CA ASN A 80 19.22 -1.26 10.55
C ASN A 80 19.37 -1.20 9.01
N LEU A 81 18.28 -1.42 8.26
CA LEU A 81 18.32 -1.46 6.79
C LEU A 81 18.85 -0.16 6.17
N ASP A 82 18.65 0.97 6.84
CA ASP A 82 19.13 2.29 6.44
C ASP A 82 20.65 2.44 6.48
N ILE A 83 21.40 1.54 7.12
CA ILE A 83 22.87 1.51 7.02
C ILE A 83 23.30 1.34 5.55
N LEU A 84 22.49 0.69 4.73
CA LEU A 84 22.72 0.58 3.29
C LEU A 84 22.74 1.94 2.56
N ASN A 85 22.22 3.01 3.19
CA ASN A 85 22.31 4.37 2.65
C ASN A 85 23.74 4.91 2.59
N ALA A 86 24.71 4.28 3.26
CA ALA A 86 26.12 4.64 3.17
C ALA A 86 26.81 4.16 1.89
N TYR A 87 26.16 3.27 1.12
CA TYR A 87 26.72 2.66 -0.08
C TYR A 87 26.19 3.31 -1.36
N GLY A 88 26.92 3.13 -2.47
CA GLY A 88 26.53 3.62 -3.79
C GLY A 88 26.20 5.11 -3.81
N ASN A 89 25.11 5.47 -4.48
CA ASN A 89 24.56 6.81 -4.56
C ASN A 89 23.64 7.12 -3.35
N SER A 90 24.22 7.11 -2.15
CA SER A 90 23.50 7.31 -0.89
C SER A 90 22.34 6.31 -0.68
N GLY A 91 22.57 5.05 -1.04
CA GLY A 91 21.63 3.93 -0.98
C GLY A 91 20.68 3.79 -2.16
N ARG A 92 20.52 4.82 -3.02
CA ARG A 92 19.45 4.86 -4.04
C ARG A 92 19.59 3.82 -5.15
N ASP A 93 20.79 3.31 -5.36
CA ASP A 93 21.18 2.29 -6.32
C ASP A 93 21.62 0.99 -5.64
N VAL A 94 21.26 0.83 -4.36
CA VAL A 94 21.34 -0.45 -3.64
C VAL A 94 20.03 -1.19 -3.82
N TYR A 95 20.10 -2.45 -4.24
CA TYR A 95 18.97 -3.31 -4.55
C TYR A 95 18.92 -4.49 -3.60
N LEU A 96 17.76 -4.74 -2.98
CA LEU A 96 17.49 -5.95 -2.20
C LEU A 96 17.24 -7.12 -3.16
N THR A 97 18.32 -7.75 -3.62
CA THR A 97 18.28 -8.79 -4.65
C THR A 97 17.93 -10.15 -4.04
N SER A 98 17.01 -10.88 -4.66
CA SER A 98 16.57 -12.21 -4.24
C SER A 98 17.73 -13.18 -4.04
N ASN A 99 17.69 -13.94 -2.94
CA ASN A 99 18.62 -15.04 -2.68
C ASN A 99 18.32 -16.29 -3.53
N LEU A 100 17.16 -16.34 -4.17
CA LEU A 100 16.68 -17.45 -4.98
C LEU A 100 16.37 -17.00 -6.40
N ASP A 101 16.45 -17.92 -7.36
CA ASP A 101 15.98 -17.66 -8.72
C ASP A 101 14.46 -17.42 -8.71
N VAL A 102 14.06 -16.18 -9.01
CA VAL A 102 12.66 -15.75 -8.96
C VAL A 102 11.79 -16.45 -10.01
N THR A 103 12.39 -16.99 -11.08
CA THR A 103 11.68 -17.77 -12.10
C THR A 103 11.29 -19.17 -11.63
N THR A 104 11.77 -19.58 -10.45
CA THR A 104 11.36 -20.83 -9.78
C THR A 104 10.16 -20.65 -8.86
N GLU A 105 9.56 -19.45 -8.84
CA GLU A 105 8.38 -19.10 -8.04
C GLU A 105 8.56 -19.42 -6.54
N PRO A 106 9.61 -18.90 -5.89
CA PRO A 106 9.85 -19.17 -4.47
C PRO A 106 8.66 -18.69 -3.61
N VAL A 107 8.23 -19.54 -2.67
CA VAL A 107 6.98 -19.37 -1.91
C VAL A 107 6.87 -18.04 -1.15
N TRP A 108 8.00 -17.42 -0.78
CA TRP A 108 7.97 -16.14 -0.07
C TRP A 108 7.47 -14.97 -0.94
N LEU A 109 7.49 -15.12 -2.27
CA LEU A 109 6.94 -14.16 -3.23
C LEU A 109 5.41 -14.18 -3.32
N THR A 110 4.74 -15.26 -2.90
CA THR A 110 3.28 -15.39 -3.02
C THR A 110 2.52 -14.73 -1.86
N GLY A 111 3.22 -14.32 -0.79
CA GLY A 111 2.63 -13.69 0.38
C GLY A 111 1.71 -14.59 1.20
N ILE A 112 0.87 -13.97 2.04
CA ILE A 112 -0.06 -14.66 2.95
C ILE A 112 -1.50 -14.29 2.62
N VAL A 113 -2.32 -15.30 2.38
CA VAL A 113 -3.75 -15.15 2.16
C VAL A 113 -4.42 -14.60 3.43
N PRO A 114 -5.14 -13.46 3.36
CA PRO A 114 -5.91 -12.96 4.50
C PRO A 114 -6.95 -13.97 4.97
N ASP A 115 -7.09 -14.12 6.28
CA ASP A 115 -8.07 -15.03 6.86
C ASP A 115 -9.52 -14.48 6.77
N SER A 116 -10.49 -15.19 7.35
CA SER A 116 -11.90 -14.76 7.34
C SER A 116 -12.18 -13.43 8.04
N THR A 117 -11.25 -12.95 8.87
CA THR A 117 -11.33 -11.63 9.53
C THR A 117 -10.66 -10.53 8.70
N GLY A 118 -9.90 -10.92 7.66
CA GLY A 118 -9.10 -10.02 6.84
C GLY A 118 -7.69 -9.83 7.37
N GLU A 119 -7.22 -10.65 8.31
CA GLU A 119 -5.86 -10.58 8.87
C GLU A 119 -4.88 -11.45 8.06
N THR A 120 -3.72 -10.92 7.74
CA THR A 120 -2.57 -11.75 7.32
C THR A 120 -1.80 -12.21 8.55
N ARG A 121 -2.16 -13.38 9.07
CA ARG A 121 -1.64 -13.89 10.35
C ARG A 121 -0.13 -14.11 10.32
N GLU A 122 0.51 -13.92 11.48
CA GLU A 122 1.92 -14.23 11.77
C GLU A 122 2.96 -13.39 11.00
N ILE A 123 2.53 -12.50 10.12
CA ILE A 123 3.40 -11.59 9.36
C ILE A 123 3.01 -10.14 9.60
N THR A 124 3.90 -9.17 9.29
CA THR A 124 3.55 -7.75 9.22
C THR A 124 3.62 -7.26 7.78
N SER A 125 2.47 -7.02 7.16
CA SER A 125 2.33 -6.73 5.72
C SER A 125 1.99 -5.28 5.39
N SER A 126 1.87 -4.44 6.42
CA SER A 126 1.49 -3.05 6.26
C SER A 126 2.27 -2.10 7.16
N ALA A 127 2.25 -0.82 6.79
CA ALA A 127 2.70 0.25 7.65
C ALA A 127 1.71 1.42 7.63
N ILE A 128 1.38 1.94 8.81
CA ILE A 128 0.55 3.14 8.97
C ILE A 128 1.45 4.28 9.42
N ILE A 129 1.60 5.28 8.57
CA ILE A 129 2.46 6.44 8.80
C ILE A 129 1.59 7.68 8.93
N VAL A 130 1.67 8.35 10.07
CA VAL A 130 0.89 9.55 10.39
C VAL A 130 1.78 10.78 10.35
N ASN A 131 1.43 11.76 9.51
CA ASN A 131 2.05 13.08 9.50
C ASN A 131 1.05 14.10 10.05
N ASP A 132 1.24 14.53 11.30
CA ASP A 132 0.50 15.66 11.87
C ASP A 132 1.12 16.97 11.37
N ARG A 133 0.33 17.71 10.59
CA ARG A 133 0.76 18.95 9.93
C ARG A 133 0.40 20.20 10.73
N GLY A 134 -0.13 20.02 11.95
CA GLY A 134 -0.65 21.09 12.77
C GLY A 134 -2.01 21.60 12.30
N SER A 135 -2.62 22.47 13.10
CA SER A 135 -3.94 23.08 12.82
C SER A 135 -5.04 22.05 12.50
N GLY A 136 -4.93 20.86 13.10
CA GLY A 136 -5.86 19.76 12.92
C GLY A 136 -5.79 19.07 11.55
N LYS A 137 -4.83 19.42 10.70
CA LYS A 137 -4.61 18.74 9.42
C LYS A 137 -3.67 17.55 9.62
N VAL A 138 -4.15 16.35 9.32
CA VAL A 138 -3.36 15.12 9.45
C VAL A 138 -3.41 14.34 8.14
N ASP A 139 -2.26 13.88 7.69
CA ASP A 139 -2.13 13.00 6.54
C ASP A 139 -1.75 11.60 7.05
N ALA A 140 -2.60 10.61 6.81
CA ALA A 140 -2.31 9.22 7.15
C ALA A 140 -2.09 8.40 5.88
N PHE A 141 -0.96 7.70 5.83
CA PHE A 141 -0.59 6.80 4.74
C PHE A 141 -0.75 5.36 5.23
N TYR A 142 -1.48 4.56 4.46
CA TYR A 142 -1.70 3.14 4.68
C TYR A 142 -0.91 2.41 3.59
N MET A 143 0.30 2.01 3.93
CA MET A 143 1.25 1.36 3.01
C MET A 143 1.03 -0.15 3.04
N TYR A 144 1.03 -0.76 1.86
CA TYR A 144 0.82 -2.18 1.62
C TYR A 144 2.07 -2.76 1.00
N PHE A 145 2.51 -3.90 1.52
CA PHE A 145 3.69 -4.57 1.02
C PHE A 145 3.34 -5.90 0.34
N TYR A 146 3.89 -6.11 -0.85
CA TYR A 146 3.83 -7.37 -1.58
C TYR A 146 5.27 -7.77 -1.94
N ALA A 147 5.62 -9.05 -1.83
CA ALA A 147 6.97 -9.50 -2.12
C ALA A 147 7.23 -9.64 -3.64
N TYR A 148 6.18 -9.64 -4.44
CA TYR A 148 6.25 -9.69 -5.89
C TYR A 148 5.08 -8.94 -6.51
N ASN A 149 5.38 -8.15 -7.52
CA ASN A 149 4.41 -7.54 -8.42
C ASN A 149 4.47 -8.29 -9.75
N GLN A 150 3.33 -8.84 -10.16
CA GLN A 150 3.15 -9.38 -11.49
C GLN A 150 2.68 -8.25 -12.40
N GLY A 151 3.50 -7.92 -13.39
CA GLY A 151 3.23 -6.87 -14.34
C GLY A 151 2.05 -7.19 -15.26
N ASN A 152 1.63 -6.21 -16.06
CA ASN A 152 0.49 -6.39 -16.94
C ASN A 152 0.84 -7.22 -18.18
N THR A 153 -0.15 -7.93 -18.71
CA THR A 153 -0.04 -8.63 -19.98
C THR A 153 -0.51 -7.74 -21.13
N VAL A 154 0.38 -7.45 -22.07
CA VAL A 154 0.10 -6.70 -23.30
C VAL A 154 0.40 -7.59 -24.49
N LEU A 155 -0.58 -7.84 -25.36
CA LEU A 155 -0.42 -8.69 -26.56
C LEU A 155 0.23 -10.05 -26.24
N PHE A 156 -0.24 -10.71 -25.17
CA PHE A 156 0.27 -11.99 -24.66
C PHE A 156 1.70 -11.95 -24.09
N GLN A 157 2.26 -10.77 -23.85
CA GLN A 157 3.56 -10.57 -23.21
C GLN A 157 3.37 -9.95 -21.83
N GLU A 158 3.85 -10.62 -20.79
CA GLU A 158 3.89 -10.11 -19.43
C GLU A 158 5.09 -9.20 -19.22
N LEU A 159 4.84 -7.99 -18.71
CA LEU A 159 5.81 -6.90 -18.67
C LEU A 159 5.70 -6.11 -17.38
N GLY A 160 6.84 -5.76 -16.79
CA GLY A 160 6.91 -4.91 -15.61
C GLY A 160 6.91 -5.64 -14.27
N ASP A 161 7.18 -6.94 -14.27
CA ASP A 161 7.35 -7.72 -13.04
C ASP A 161 8.49 -7.16 -12.20
N HIS A 162 8.29 -7.11 -10.89
CA HIS A 162 9.38 -6.75 -9.99
C HIS A 162 9.25 -7.42 -8.63
N ILE A 163 10.41 -7.66 -8.03
CA ILE A 163 10.51 -8.16 -6.67
C ILE A 163 10.26 -6.98 -5.75
N GLY A 164 9.47 -7.24 -4.71
CA GLY A 164 8.94 -6.30 -3.74
C GLY A 164 8.09 -5.19 -4.34
N ASP A 165 7.09 -4.74 -3.59
CA ASP A 165 6.20 -3.67 -4.00
C ASP A 165 5.64 -2.91 -2.82
N TRP A 166 5.56 -1.59 -2.99
CA TRP A 166 5.00 -0.65 -2.01
C TRP A 166 3.89 0.16 -2.66
N GLU A 167 2.67 -0.29 -2.41
CA GLU A 167 1.43 0.40 -2.76
C GLU A 167 0.85 1.11 -1.54
N HIS A 168 -0.03 2.09 -1.73
CA HIS A 168 -0.65 2.80 -0.62
C HIS A 168 -1.92 3.56 -0.95
N ASN A 169 -2.76 3.66 0.07
CA ASN A 169 -3.73 4.72 0.18
C ASN A 169 -3.23 5.84 1.09
N MET A 170 -3.73 7.06 0.89
CA MET A 170 -3.53 8.14 1.84
C MET A 170 -4.82 8.90 2.07
N ILE A 171 -5.20 9.11 3.34
CA ILE A 171 -6.36 9.91 3.72
C ILE A 171 -5.87 11.19 4.36
N ARG A 172 -6.42 12.32 3.89
CA ARG A 172 -6.23 13.63 4.52
C ARG A 172 -7.41 13.94 5.43
N PHE A 173 -7.11 14.27 6.68
CA PHE A 173 -8.08 14.64 7.71
C PHE A 173 -7.99 16.14 8.02
N GLN A 174 -9.13 16.71 8.42
CA GLN A 174 -9.24 18.00 9.07
C GLN A 174 -10.03 17.83 10.36
N ASN A 175 -9.41 18.14 11.51
CA ASN A 175 -9.98 17.98 12.85
C ASN A 175 -10.58 16.58 13.06
N GLY A 176 -9.88 15.53 12.62
CA GLY A 176 -10.31 14.13 12.70
C GLY A 176 -11.38 13.71 11.68
N THR A 177 -11.85 14.61 10.82
CA THR A 177 -12.82 14.30 9.75
C THR A 177 -12.10 14.07 8.42
N PRO A 178 -12.27 12.92 7.76
CA PRO A 178 -11.60 12.66 6.48
C PRO A 178 -12.17 13.55 5.36
N GLN A 179 -11.28 14.13 4.56
CA GLN A 179 -11.61 15.11 3.51
C GLN A 179 -11.47 14.51 2.11
N ALA A 180 -10.36 13.82 1.85
CA ALA A 180 -10.04 13.22 0.56
C ALA A 180 -9.16 11.99 0.75
N MET A 181 -9.16 11.11 -0.25
CA MET A 181 -8.38 9.89 -0.28
C MET A 181 -7.63 9.76 -1.61
N TRP A 182 -6.37 9.37 -1.52
CA TRP A 182 -5.48 9.01 -2.62
C TRP A 182 -5.42 7.50 -2.77
N PHE A 183 -5.37 7.04 -4.01
CA PHE A 183 -5.15 5.66 -4.42
C PHE A 183 -3.92 5.63 -5.33
N SER A 184 -2.81 5.02 -4.89
CA SER A 184 -1.63 4.88 -5.72
C SER A 184 -1.85 3.88 -6.84
N GLN A 185 -1.29 4.19 -8.00
CA GLN A 185 -1.37 3.37 -9.20
C GLN A 185 -0.04 3.53 -9.92
N HIS A 186 0.78 2.49 -9.89
CA HIS A 186 2.08 2.50 -10.55
C HIS A 186 2.91 3.73 -10.10
N GLY A 187 3.38 4.54 -11.04
CA GLY A 187 4.13 5.78 -10.75
C GLY A 187 3.29 6.99 -10.30
N ASN A 188 1.95 6.90 -10.29
CA ASN A 188 1.06 8.00 -9.89
C ASN A 188 -0.21 7.49 -9.20
N GLY A 189 -1.41 7.90 -9.64
CA GLY A 189 -2.66 7.48 -9.02
C GLY A 189 -3.83 8.44 -9.22
N GLN A 190 -4.84 8.30 -8.36
CA GLN A 190 -6.04 9.13 -8.41
C GLN A 190 -6.51 9.56 -7.02
N ALA A 191 -7.17 10.72 -6.97
CA ALA A 191 -7.76 11.25 -5.75
C ALA A 191 -9.27 11.46 -5.87
N PHE A 192 -9.97 11.18 -4.77
CA PHE A 192 -11.40 11.43 -4.63
C PHE A 192 -11.67 12.17 -3.34
N THR A 193 -12.75 12.97 -3.30
CA THR A 193 -13.26 13.44 -2.02
C THR A 193 -13.73 12.25 -1.20
N TYR A 194 -13.54 12.32 0.11
CA TYR A 194 -13.87 11.19 0.98
C TYR A 194 -15.37 10.86 0.93
N LYS A 195 -16.21 11.85 0.65
CA LYS A 195 -17.64 11.64 0.43
C LYS A 195 -17.90 10.70 -0.75
N ALA A 196 -17.13 10.81 -1.83
CA ALA A 196 -17.36 10.08 -3.07
C ALA A 196 -17.02 8.58 -2.98
N VAL A 197 -16.02 8.18 -2.18
CA VAL A 197 -15.52 6.79 -2.18
C VAL A 197 -16.54 5.79 -1.62
N GLU A 198 -16.51 4.55 -2.13
CA GLU A 198 -17.28 3.42 -1.58
C GLU A 198 -16.81 3.14 -0.14
N LYS A 199 -17.74 2.74 0.74
CA LYS A 199 -17.43 2.46 2.15
C LYS A 199 -18.17 1.23 2.67
N LYS A 200 -17.54 0.51 3.59
CA LYS A 200 -18.18 -0.47 4.47
C LYS A 200 -18.27 0.12 5.87
N GLY A 201 -19.48 0.54 6.26
CA GLY A 201 -19.66 1.39 7.44
C GLY A 201 -19.03 2.75 7.20
N ILE A 202 -18.05 3.13 8.02
CA ILE A 202 -17.29 4.38 7.85
C ILE A 202 -15.98 4.19 7.09
N ARG A 203 -15.51 2.94 6.92
CA ARG A 203 -14.20 2.63 6.34
C ARG A 203 -14.29 2.63 4.81
N PRO A 204 -13.38 3.33 4.10
CA PRO A 204 -13.39 3.37 2.65
C PRO A 204 -12.91 2.05 2.07
N ILE A 205 -13.37 1.75 0.86
CA ILE A 205 -12.98 0.56 0.11
C ILE A 205 -11.94 0.95 -0.94
N SER A 206 -10.84 0.22 -0.95
CA SER A 206 -9.83 0.21 -2.00
C SER A 206 -9.88 -1.13 -2.71
N TYR A 207 -9.68 -1.13 -4.02
CA TYR A 207 -9.60 -2.34 -4.82
C TYR A 207 -8.17 -2.49 -5.33
N SER A 208 -7.49 -3.56 -4.91
CA SER A 208 -6.16 -3.90 -5.39
C SER A 208 -6.28 -4.61 -6.74
N ALA A 209 -5.51 -4.17 -7.73
CA ALA A 209 -5.43 -4.84 -9.01
C ALA A 209 -4.73 -6.18 -8.89
N LYS A 210 -5.21 -7.17 -9.64
CA LYS A 210 -4.59 -8.49 -9.70
C LYS A 210 -3.14 -8.38 -10.18
N GLY A 211 -2.19 -8.87 -9.38
CA GLY A 211 -0.78 -8.94 -9.73
C GLY A 211 -0.04 -7.61 -9.62
N SER A 212 -0.55 -6.54 -10.22
CA SER A 212 0.09 -5.22 -10.23
C SER A 212 -0.14 -4.40 -8.96
N HIS A 213 -1.12 -4.81 -8.15
CA HIS A 213 -1.48 -4.25 -6.84
C HIS A 213 -1.85 -2.75 -6.79
N ALA A 214 -1.85 -2.07 -7.93
CA ALA A 214 -2.35 -0.71 -8.07
C ALA A 214 -3.75 -0.58 -7.45
N ASN A 215 -3.98 0.50 -6.74
CA ASN A 215 -5.19 0.70 -5.95
C ASN A 215 -6.22 1.55 -6.70
N TYR A 216 -7.48 1.13 -6.67
CA TYR A 216 -8.58 1.79 -7.36
C TYR A 216 -9.77 2.05 -6.44
N GLY A 217 -10.51 3.13 -6.71
CA GLY A 217 -11.72 3.48 -5.97
C GLY A 217 -12.97 2.70 -6.41
N VAL A 218 -12.90 2.00 -7.55
CA VAL A 218 -13.97 1.14 -8.08
C VAL A 218 -13.39 -0.18 -8.55
N LYS A 219 -14.26 -1.20 -8.62
CA LYS A 219 -13.92 -2.48 -9.26
C LYS A 219 -14.04 -2.40 -10.78
N GLY A 220 -13.38 -3.30 -11.48
CA GLY A 220 -13.52 -3.51 -12.92
C GLY A 220 -12.19 -3.47 -13.66
N THR A 221 -12.26 -3.06 -14.92
CA THR A 221 -11.08 -2.90 -15.77
C THR A 221 -10.65 -1.45 -15.78
N HIS A 222 -9.35 -1.23 -15.63
CA HIS A 222 -8.74 0.09 -15.61
C HIS A 222 -7.59 0.15 -16.61
N ASP A 223 -7.87 0.63 -17.81
CA ASP A 223 -6.82 1.02 -18.73
C ASP A 223 -6.12 2.26 -18.20
N HIS A 224 -4.79 2.20 -18.14
CA HIS A 224 -3.94 3.26 -17.60
C HIS A 224 -2.84 3.62 -18.60
N THR A 225 -3.14 3.50 -19.91
CA THR A 225 -2.24 3.89 -20.99
C THR A 225 -1.90 5.40 -20.94
N ILE A 226 -2.83 6.21 -20.44
CA ILE A 226 -2.65 7.65 -20.23
C ILE A 226 -2.56 7.92 -18.73
N PRO A 227 -1.46 8.51 -18.22
CA PRO A 227 -1.36 8.88 -16.82
C PRO A 227 -2.57 9.71 -16.33
N ASP A 228 -3.10 9.36 -15.16
CA ASP A 228 -4.28 9.97 -14.49
C ASP A 228 -5.63 9.81 -15.18
N LEU A 229 -5.69 9.10 -16.31
CA LEU A 229 -6.92 8.84 -17.03
C LEU A 229 -7.16 7.33 -17.13
N ASN A 230 -7.99 6.84 -16.22
CA ASN A 230 -8.43 5.46 -16.24
C ASN A 230 -9.62 5.29 -17.18
N LEU A 231 -9.53 4.36 -18.13
CA LEU A 231 -10.61 4.04 -19.07
C LEU A 231 -11.10 2.61 -18.81
N PRO A 232 -12.40 2.30 -19.05
CA PRO A 232 -12.92 0.95 -18.81
C PRO A 232 -12.38 -0.09 -19.81
N ALA A 233 -11.66 0.33 -20.85
CA ALA A 233 -11.01 -0.52 -21.83
C ALA A 233 -9.84 0.22 -22.49
N GLY A 234 -8.80 -0.51 -22.91
CA GLY A 234 -7.64 0.05 -23.61
C GLY A 234 -6.50 -0.96 -23.78
N PHE A 235 -5.27 -0.47 -23.88
CA PHE A 235 -4.09 -1.26 -24.28
C PHE A 235 -3.32 -1.84 -23.10
N LEU A 236 -3.27 -1.12 -21.97
CA LEU A 236 -2.54 -1.51 -20.77
C LEU A 236 -3.50 -1.46 -19.58
N GLN A 237 -3.86 -2.62 -19.05
CA GLN A 237 -5.05 -2.77 -18.20
C GLN A 237 -4.75 -3.45 -16.89
N ASP A 238 -5.28 -2.87 -15.82
CA ASP A 238 -5.44 -3.50 -14.53
C ASP A 238 -6.85 -4.07 -14.35
N TYR A 239 -6.96 -5.10 -13.52
CA TYR A 239 -8.21 -5.79 -13.22
C TYR A 239 -8.42 -5.85 -11.71
N THR A 240 -9.53 -5.29 -11.25
CA THR A 240 -9.88 -5.23 -9.83
C THR A 240 -11.23 -5.93 -9.58
N GLY A 241 -11.35 -6.55 -8.41
CA GLY A 241 -12.46 -7.46 -8.11
C GLY A 241 -12.82 -7.51 -6.63
N LYS A 242 -13.78 -8.38 -6.24
CA LYS A 242 -14.28 -8.52 -4.85
C LYS A 242 -14.01 -9.94 -4.33
N GLY A 243 -12.76 -10.36 -4.38
CA GLY A 243 -12.30 -11.66 -3.89
C GLY A 243 -12.20 -11.73 -2.37
N LEU A 244 -11.01 -11.50 -1.83
CA LEU A 244 -10.76 -11.53 -0.38
C LEU A 244 -10.70 -10.12 0.18
N LEU A 245 -11.40 -9.89 1.29
CA LEU A 245 -11.37 -8.60 1.98
C LEU A 245 -10.23 -8.62 3.01
N TRP A 246 -9.25 -7.77 2.78
CA TRP A 246 -8.09 -7.58 3.64
C TRP A 246 -8.26 -6.33 4.51
N ASP A 247 -7.85 -6.43 5.77
CA ASP A 247 -7.78 -5.32 6.72
C ASP A 247 -6.32 -5.03 7.08
N PRO A 248 -5.70 -4.02 6.42
CA PRO A 248 -4.31 -3.62 6.68
C PRO A 248 -4.02 -3.21 8.13
N THR A 249 -5.04 -2.87 8.93
CA THR A 249 -4.84 -2.44 10.32
C THR A 249 -4.59 -3.58 11.29
N LEU A 250 -4.95 -4.81 10.90
CA LEU A 250 -4.80 -5.98 11.78
C LEU A 250 -3.35 -6.45 11.89
N SER A 251 -2.51 -6.12 10.89
CA SER A 251 -1.08 -6.37 10.96
C SER A 251 -0.26 -5.27 10.29
N ALA A 252 0.03 -4.23 11.08
CA ALA A 252 0.80 -3.08 10.63
C ALA A 252 1.85 -2.60 11.65
N TYR A 253 2.98 -2.17 11.11
CA TYR A 253 3.86 -1.25 11.81
C TYR A 253 3.27 0.16 11.85
N HIS A 254 3.56 0.92 12.90
CA HIS A 254 2.97 2.23 13.12
C HIS A 254 4.06 3.28 13.36
N TYR A 255 3.91 4.43 12.71
CA TYR A 255 4.90 5.50 12.77
C TYR A 255 4.24 6.88 12.82
N ASN A 256 4.86 7.79 13.56
CA ASN A 256 4.63 9.22 13.40
C ASN A 256 5.79 9.81 12.59
N TYR A 257 5.49 10.51 11.50
CA TYR A 257 6.47 11.20 10.65
C TYR A 257 6.53 12.69 11.01
N SER A 258 7.73 13.18 11.32
CA SER A 258 8.02 14.61 11.47
C SER A 258 8.46 15.19 10.14
N ALA A 259 7.61 16.03 9.56
CA ALA A 259 7.93 16.76 8.34
C ALA A 259 9.07 17.79 8.51
N ALA A 260 9.26 18.32 9.73
CA ALA A 260 10.27 19.33 10.01
C ALA A 260 11.69 18.74 9.95
N ASP A 261 11.84 17.52 10.47
CA ASP A 261 13.15 16.85 10.61
C ASP A 261 13.34 15.72 9.59
N HIS A 262 12.34 15.48 8.75
CA HIS A 262 12.26 14.31 7.86
C HIS A 262 12.53 12.99 8.58
N SER A 263 11.89 12.81 9.75
CA SER A 263 12.17 11.70 10.65
C SER A 263 10.95 10.86 10.98
N PHE A 264 11.17 9.58 11.26
CA PHE A 264 10.17 8.63 11.73
C PHE A 264 10.36 8.38 13.22
N LYS A 265 9.25 8.46 13.97
CA LYS A 265 9.14 8.02 15.36
C LYS A 265 8.42 6.68 15.40
N SER A 266 9.11 5.68 15.94
CA SER A 266 8.56 4.36 16.22
C SER A 266 7.36 4.43 17.17
N ILE A 267 6.34 3.62 16.89
CA ILE A 267 5.23 3.33 17.80
C ILE A 267 5.25 1.84 18.12
N ASN A 268 5.13 1.48 19.40
CA ASN A 268 5.15 0.10 19.90
C ASN A 268 6.36 -0.74 19.42
N GLY A 269 7.52 -0.11 19.26
CA GLY A 269 8.74 -0.81 18.81
C GLY A 269 8.73 -1.16 17.32
N SER A 270 7.94 -0.45 16.49
CA SER A 270 8.01 -0.58 15.04
C SER A 270 9.40 -0.17 14.52
N PRO A 271 10.02 -0.95 13.62
CA PRO A 271 11.40 -0.76 13.23
C PRO A 271 11.57 0.42 12.27
N VAL A 272 12.54 1.29 12.52
CA VAL A 272 12.66 2.56 11.77
C VAL A 272 13.62 2.50 10.59
N GLY A 273 14.63 1.62 10.60
CA GLY A 273 15.63 1.53 9.54
C GLY A 273 15.01 1.29 8.15
N ALA A 274 14.00 0.44 8.06
CA ALA A 274 13.26 0.19 6.82
C ALA A 274 12.54 1.43 6.26
N MET A 275 12.09 2.33 7.14
CA MET A 275 11.44 3.59 6.72
C MET A 275 12.45 4.62 6.20
N TYR A 276 13.71 4.53 6.63
CA TYR A 276 14.81 5.39 6.17
C TYR A 276 15.59 4.82 4.99
N TYR A 277 15.43 3.53 4.66
CA TYR A 277 16.12 2.91 3.53
C TYR A 277 15.67 3.56 2.20
N ARG A 278 16.66 4.09 1.46
CA ARG A 278 16.45 4.85 0.21
C ARG A 278 16.58 4.03 -1.05
N GLY A 279 17.02 2.78 -0.92
CA GLY A 279 17.26 1.90 -2.04
C GLY A 279 16.00 1.24 -2.57
N ARG A 280 16.23 0.18 -3.32
CA ARG A 280 15.25 -0.53 -4.13
C ARG A 280 14.84 -1.80 -3.40
N TRP A 281 13.56 -1.93 -3.14
CA TRP A 281 12.96 -3.08 -2.44
C TRP A 281 12.81 -4.28 -3.37
N GLY A 282 13.88 -4.68 -4.04
CA GLY A 282 13.88 -5.81 -4.97
C GLY A 282 15.10 -5.81 -5.88
N ASP A 283 15.14 -6.79 -6.77
CA ASP A 283 16.17 -6.97 -7.78
C ASP A 283 16.34 -5.71 -8.65
N GLN A 284 17.56 -5.52 -9.14
CA GLN A 284 17.81 -4.62 -10.26
C GLN A 284 17.30 -5.30 -11.55
N GLN A 285 16.74 -4.50 -12.47
CA GLN A 285 16.35 -4.97 -13.80
C GLN A 285 17.46 -5.83 -14.42
N TYR A 286 17.08 -7.03 -14.84
CA TYR A 286 18.02 -7.96 -15.47
C TYR A 286 18.50 -7.43 -16.83
N PRO A 287 19.76 -7.70 -17.22
CA PRO A 287 20.25 -7.44 -18.57
C PRO A 287 19.40 -8.13 -19.65
N ASP A 288 19.36 -7.55 -20.86
CA ASP A 288 18.60 -8.11 -22.00
C ASP A 288 19.12 -9.49 -22.45
N ASP A 289 20.34 -9.87 -22.05
CA ASP A 289 20.97 -11.17 -22.30
C ASP A 289 20.91 -12.13 -21.10
N ASP A 290 20.29 -11.75 -19.98
CA ASP A 290 20.06 -12.66 -18.86
C ASP A 290 19.04 -13.73 -19.28
N PRO A 291 19.29 -15.04 -19.00
CA PRO A 291 18.36 -16.11 -19.36
C PRO A 291 16.97 -15.97 -18.73
N LYS A 292 16.83 -15.22 -17.62
CA LYS A 292 15.55 -14.93 -16.97
C LYS A 292 14.77 -13.82 -17.67
N GLN A 293 15.42 -13.04 -18.53
CA GLN A 293 14.85 -11.87 -19.20
C GLN A 293 14.48 -12.23 -20.65
N PRO A 294 13.18 -12.43 -20.97
CA PRO A 294 12.76 -12.56 -22.34
C PRO A 294 13.11 -11.30 -23.15
N PRO A 295 13.26 -11.43 -24.48
CA PRO A 295 13.55 -10.30 -25.35
C PRO A 295 12.57 -9.14 -25.12
N PRO A 296 13.05 -7.88 -25.05
CA PRO A 296 12.17 -6.74 -24.82
C PRO A 296 11.04 -6.65 -25.86
N PHE A 297 9.82 -6.34 -25.39
CA PHE A 297 8.65 -6.16 -26.24
C PHE A 297 8.33 -4.67 -26.36
N PHE A 298 8.51 -4.10 -27.54
CA PHE A 298 8.40 -2.64 -27.78
C PHE A 298 9.23 -1.78 -26.80
N GLY A 299 10.39 -2.29 -26.37
CA GLY A 299 11.28 -1.61 -25.43
C GLY A 299 10.93 -1.82 -23.95
N PHE A 300 9.80 -2.47 -23.65
CA PHE A 300 9.43 -2.90 -22.31
C PHE A 300 10.02 -4.28 -21.99
N ARG A 301 10.27 -4.54 -20.71
CA ARG A 301 10.90 -5.77 -20.23
C ARG A 301 9.94 -6.52 -19.31
N LYS A 302 10.08 -7.85 -19.28
CA LYS A 302 9.41 -8.70 -18.28
C LYS A 302 9.79 -8.28 -16.86
N PHE A 303 11.06 -8.43 -16.46
CA PHE A 303 11.52 -8.00 -15.15
C PHE A 303 12.06 -6.58 -15.20
N VAL A 304 11.66 -5.75 -14.24
CA VAL A 304 12.15 -4.38 -14.03
C VAL A 304 12.64 -4.21 -12.59
N SER A 305 13.32 -3.10 -12.32
CA SER A 305 13.85 -2.83 -10.98
C SER A 305 12.72 -2.66 -9.95
N GLY A 306 12.91 -3.23 -8.77
CA GLY A 306 12.01 -3.02 -7.63
C GLY A 306 11.80 -1.52 -7.28
N PRO A 307 10.68 -1.16 -6.64
CA PRO A 307 10.39 0.22 -6.30
C PRO A 307 11.22 0.71 -5.12
N THR A 308 11.22 2.02 -4.89
CA THR A 308 11.72 2.56 -3.62
C THR A 308 10.64 2.50 -2.53
N GLY A 309 11.09 2.56 -1.27
CA GLY A 309 10.23 2.38 -0.10
C GLY A 309 9.44 3.63 0.31
N PRO A 310 8.82 3.60 1.51
CA PRO A 310 8.01 4.70 2.05
C PRO A 310 8.69 6.07 2.10
N TRP A 311 10.02 6.12 2.24
CA TRP A 311 10.81 7.36 2.25
C TRP A 311 10.51 8.27 1.04
N ASP A 312 10.34 7.68 -0.14
CA ASP A 312 10.17 8.41 -1.40
C ASP A 312 8.71 8.79 -1.70
N LYS A 313 7.74 8.39 -0.85
CA LYS A 313 6.30 8.58 -1.12
C LYS A 313 5.78 9.99 -0.76
N GLN A 314 6.67 10.99 -0.70
CA GLN A 314 6.38 12.41 -0.44
C GLN A 314 5.46 12.64 0.78
N LEU A 315 5.84 12.13 1.94
CA LEU A 315 5.01 12.11 3.15
C LEU A 315 4.56 13.49 3.66
N ASN A 316 5.19 14.57 3.21
CA ASN A 316 4.81 15.96 3.50
C ASN A 316 4.23 16.73 2.28
N ARG A 317 3.68 16.03 1.28
CA ARG A 317 3.13 16.66 0.07
C ARG A 317 2.04 17.71 0.37
N THR A 318 2.07 18.82 -0.36
CA THR A 318 1.14 19.95 -0.16
C THR A 318 -0.30 19.56 -0.49
N LYS A 319 -0.51 18.91 -1.63
CA LYS A 319 -1.82 18.44 -2.10
C LYS A 319 -2.07 16.99 -1.66
N ILE A 320 -3.24 16.43 -2.00
CA ILE A 320 -3.51 15.00 -1.78
C ILE A 320 -2.76 14.14 -2.81
N CYS A 321 -2.51 14.67 -4.00
CA CYS A 321 -1.68 14.02 -5.02
C CYS A 321 -0.19 14.35 -4.81
N PRO A 322 0.74 13.51 -5.31
CA PRO A 322 2.16 13.82 -5.37
C PRO A 322 2.43 15.13 -6.14
N ASP A 323 3.55 15.77 -5.84
CA ASP A 323 4.10 16.89 -6.60
C ASP A 323 5.10 16.33 -7.64
N ASN A 324 4.61 16.13 -8.86
CA ASN A 324 5.34 15.50 -9.97
C ASN A 324 5.05 16.20 -11.32
N GLY A 325 4.54 17.44 -11.29
CA GLY A 325 4.17 18.21 -12.49
C GLY A 325 2.82 17.85 -13.10
N ILE A 326 2.14 16.81 -12.60
CA ILE A 326 0.79 16.43 -13.02
C ILE A 326 -0.24 17.24 -12.23
N LEU A 327 -1.31 17.66 -12.91
CA LEU A 327 -2.41 18.37 -12.26
C LEU A 327 -3.10 17.48 -11.23
N CYS A 328 -3.07 17.88 -9.96
CA CYS A 328 -3.80 17.19 -8.91
C CYS A 328 -5.32 17.44 -9.03
N ILE A 329 -6.05 16.41 -9.48
CA ILE A 329 -7.51 16.42 -9.62
C ILE A 329 -8.10 15.60 -8.47
N VAL A 330 -8.98 16.22 -7.68
CA VAL A 330 -9.76 15.55 -6.63
C VAL A 330 -11.19 15.42 -7.13
N ARG A 331 -11.62 14.18 -7.41
CA ARG A 331 -12.91 13.90 -8.04
C ARG A 331 -14.02 13.77 -6.98
N ASP A 332 -15.20 14.31 -7.27
CA ASP A 332 -16.38 14.26 -6.39
C ASP A 332 -17.33 13.08 -6.66
N ALA A 333 -17.00 12.27 -7.65
CA ALA A 333 -17.72 11.05 -7.98
C ALA A 333 -16.71 9.97 -8.38
N LEU A 334 -17.05 8.72 -8.10
CA LEU A 334 -16.30 7.58 -8.59
C LEU A 334 -16.47 7.46 -10.09
N VAL A 335 -15.34 7.32 -10.78
CA VAL A 335 -15.23 6.99 -12.19
C VAL A 335 -14.19 5.87 -12.30
N PRO A 336 -14.25 5.03 -13.35
CA PRO A 336 -13.18 4.08 -13.66
C PRO A 336 -11.81 4.73 -13.60
#